data_AF-A0A327M8P5-F1
#
_entry.id   AF-A0A327M8P5-F1
#
_cell.length_a   1.000
_cell.length_b   1.000
_cell.length_c   1.000
_cell.angle_alpha   90.00
_cell.angle_beta   90.00
_cell.angle_gamma   90.00
#
_symmetry.space_group_name_H-M   'P 1'
#
loop_
_entity.id
_entity.type
_entity.pdbx_description
1 polymer ?
#
loop_
_entity_poly.entity_id
_entity_poly.type
_entity_poly.pdbx_seq_one_letter_code
_entity_poly.pdbx_strand_id
1 'polypeptide(L)'
;MREMCAGAPRHETGMEPARPPEEAPMPEPDRFDPAAYVASVAPAVGLRLDAARQARVAAALALVARVGAPALAVPLDETAEPAPVYQP
;
A
#
# COMPACT_ATOMS: atom_id res chain seq x y z
N MET A 1 54.08 42.03 -9.75
CA MET A 1 52.78 42.58 -10.21
C MET A 1 51.71 41.56 -9.82
N ARG A 2 50.60 42.03 -9.23
CA ARG A 2 49.52 41.26 -8.59
C ARG A 2 48.68 40.44 -9.58
N GLU A 3 48.08 39.34 -9.07
CA GLU A 3 46.72 38.75 -9.32
C GLU A 3 46.80 37.26 -8.91
N MET A 4 46.27 36.74 -7.78
CA MET A 4 44.91 36.63 -7.21
C MET A 4 43.85 35.92 -8.07
N CYS A 5 43.61 34.66 -7.69
CA CYS A 5 42.34 33.92 -7.56
C CYS A 5 41.48 33.57 -8.78
N ALA A 6 41.32 32.25 -9.02
CA ALA A 6 40.05 31.49 -9.16
C ALA A 6 40.40 30.09 -9.68
N GLY A 7 39.92 28.94 -9.22
CA GLY A 7 38.92 28.54 -8.25
C GLY A 7 38.88 27.02 -8.38
N ALA A 8 39.28 26.28 -7.34
CA ALA A 8 39.23 24.83 -7.36
C ALA A 8 37.76 24.38 -7.39
N PRO A 9 37.36 23.42 -8.25
CA PRO A 9 36.00 22.89 -8.19
C PRO A 9 35.85 22.11 -6.89
N ARG A 10 34.98 22.61 -6.01
CA ARG A 10 34.47 21.88 -4.86
C ARG A 10 33.61 20.74 -5.42
N HIS A 11 34.04 19.50 -5.24
CA HIS A 11 33.16 18.35 -5.37
C HIS A 11 32.19 18.41 -4.18
N GLU A 12 31.06 19.08 -4.40
CA GLU A 12 29.94 19.05 -3.47
C GLU A 12 29.22 17.70 -3.58
N THR A 13 29.10 17.07 -2.43
CA THR A 13 28.39 15.85 -2.13
C THR A 13 26.92 15.99 -2.48
N GLY A 14 26.53 15.57 -3.69
CA GLY A 14 25.12 15.37 -4.03
C GLY A 14 24.65 14.01 -3.53
N MET A 15 24.41 13.87 -2.22
CA MET A 15 23.55 12.79 -1.73
C MET A 15 22.15 13.11 -2.25
N GLU A 16 21.75 12.46 -3.34
CA GLU A 16 20.38 12.50 -3.84
C GLU A 16 19.46 12.15 -2.66
N PRO A 17 18.48 13.00 -2.29
CA PRO A 17 17.54 12.63 -1.24
C PRO A 17 16.84 11.36 -1.70
N ALA A 18 16.98 10.28 -0.91
CA ALA A 18 16.21 9.07 -1.12
C ALA A 18 14.75 9.50 -1.22
N ARG A 19 14.14 9.27 -2.40
CA ARG A 19 12.71 9.45 -2.57
C ARG A 19 12.04 8.71 -1.41
N PRO A 20 11.10 9.34 -0.68
CA PRO A 20 10.34 8.61 0.31
C PRO A 20 9.78 7.36 -0.40
N PRO A 21 9.78 6.18 0.25
CA PRO A 21 9.16 5.00 -0.33
C PRO A 21 7.76 5.44 -0.72
N GLU A 22 7.49 5.40 -2.02
CA GLU A 22 6.19 5.71 -2.60
C GLU A 22 5.23 4.76 -1.88
N GLU A 23 4.49 5.30 -0.89
CA GLU A 23 3.52 4.53 -0.13
C GLU A 23 2.68 3.81 -1.16
N ALA A 24 2.79 2.48 -1.18
CA ALA A 24 2.02 1.67 -2.11
C ALA A 24 0.58 2.17 -1.98
N PRO A 25 -0.04 2.65 -3.06
CA PRO A 25 -1.28 3.39 -2.95
C PRO A 25 -2.27 2.46 -2.25
N MET A 26 -2.64 2.84 -1.02
CA MET A 26 -3.73 2.20 -0.32
C MET A 26 -4.89 2.21 -1.32
N PRO A 27 -5.48 1.04 -1.65
CA PRO A 27 -6.51 0.99 -2.66
C PRO A 27 -7.60 1.97 -2.26
N GLU A 28 -7.73 3.06 -3.02
CA GLU A 28 -8.79 4.02 -2.78
C GLU A 28 -10.10 3.23 -2.79
N PRO A 29 -10.91 3.29 -1.71
CA PRO A 29 -12.10 2.46 -1.59
C PRO A 29 -13.05 2.62 -2.79
N ASP A 30 -13.07 3.81 -3.39
CA ASP A 30 -13.87 4.15 -4.57
C ASP A 30 -13.28 3.63 -5.90
N ARG A 31 -12.03 3.13 -5.87
CA ARG A 31 -11.33 2.52 -7.02
C ARG A 31 -11.07 1.03 -6.84
N PHE A 32 -11.53 0.42 -5.75
CA PHE A 32 -11.34 -1.00 -5.51
C PHE A 32 -12.12 -1.82 -6.54
N ASP A 33 -11.41 -2.55 -7.41
CA ASP A 33 -11.98 -3.52 -8.35
C ASP A 33 -11.95 -4.94 -7.73
N PRO A 34 -13.10 -5.45 -7.25
CA PRO A 34 -13.15 -6.75 -6.60
C PRO A 34 -12.88 -7.91 -7.57
N ALA A 35 -13.19 -7.75 -8.86
CA ALA A 35 -12.98 -8.80 -9.85
C ALA A 35 -11.50 -8.94 -10.18
N ALA A 36 -10.81 -7.82 -10.42
CA ALA A 36 -9.36 -7.82 -10.62
C ALA A 36 -8.61 -8.34 -9.38
N TYR A 37 -9.05 -7.94 -8.18
CA TYR A 37 -8.46 -8.42 -6.94
C TYR A 37 -8.62 -9.95 -6.79
N VAL A 38 -9.82 -10.48 -6.97
CA VAL A 38 -10.07 -11.94 -6.86
C VAL A 38 -9.27 -12.73 -7.91
N ALA A 39 -9.20 -12.23 -9.15
CA ALA A 39 -8.46 -12.90 -10.21
C ALA A 39 -6.95 -13.00 -9.90
N SER A 40 -6.38 -11.98 -9.25
CA SER A 40 -4.95 -11.96 -8.88
C SER A 40 -4.64 -12.75 -7.60
N VAL A 41 -5.48 -12.65 -6.57
CA VAL A 41 -5.22 -13.24 -5.25
C VAL A 41 -5.57 -14.72 -5.19
N ALA A 42 -6.65 -15.16 -5.85
CA ALA A 42 -7.06 -16.57 -5.81
C ALA A 42 -5.91 -17.57 -6.11
N PRO A 43 -5.12 -17.43 -7.20
CA PRO A 43 -4.01 -18.35 -7.43
C PRO A 43 -2.88 -18.20 -6.40
N ALA A 44 -2.62 -17.00 -5.90
CA ALA A 44 -1.57 -16.75 -4.90
C ALA A 44 -1.84 -17.49 -3.57
N VAL A 45 -3.12 -17.69 -3.24
CA VAL A 45 -3.54 -18.47 -2.06
C VAL A 45 -3.91 -19.93 -2.39
N GLY A 46 -3.55 -20.41 -3.58
CA GLY A 46 -3.77 -21.80 -4.01
C GLY A 46 -5.21 -22.15 -4.41
N LEU A 47 -6.09 -21.15 -4.58
CA LEU A 47 -7.47 -21.36 -5.01
C LEU A 47 -7.57 -21.39 -6.54
N ARG A 48 -8.23 -22.45 -7.04
CA ARG A 48 -8.63 -22.56 -8.45
C ARG A 48 -10.12 -22.29 -8.57
N LEU A 49 -10.47 -21.12 -9.09
CA LEU A 49 -11.84 -20.68 -9.27
C LEU A 49 -12.13 -20.56 -10.77
N ASP A 50 -13.20 -21.21 -11.23
CA ASP A 50 -13.76 -20.94 -12.56
C ASP A 50 -14.36 -19.51 -12.62
N ALA A 51 -14.63 -19.02 -13.83
CA ALA A 51 -15.12 -17.65 -14.03
C ALA A 51 -16.43 -17.36 -13.27
N ALA A 52 -17.33 -18.35 -13.19
CA ALA A 52 -18.61 -18.17 -12.49
C ALA A 52 -18.40 -18.05 -10.97
N ARG A 53 -17.47 -18.83 -10.40
CA ARG A 53 -17.07 -18.73 -8.99
C ARG A 53 -16.32 -17.44 -8.70
N GLN A 54 -15.41 -17.02 -9.58
CA GLN A 54 -14.71 -15.73 -9.46
C GLN A 54 -15.72 -14.57 -9.38
N ALA A 55 -16.73 -14.55 -10.26
CA ALA A 55 -17.76 -13.51 -10.25
C ALA A 55 -18.56 -13.49 -8.94
N ARG A 56 -18.92 -14.65 -8.39
CA ARG A 56 -19.63 -14.73 -7.09
C ARG A 56 -18.77 -14.25 -5.93
N VAL A 57 -17.50 -14.64 -5.90
CA VAL A 57 -16.55 -14.21 -4.85
C VAL A 57 -16.30 -12.70 -4.97
N ALA A 58 -16.13 -12.17 -6.18
CA ALA A 58 -15.97 -10.74 -6.41
C ALA A 58 -17.20 -9.94 -5.94
N ALA A 59 -18.41 -10.42 -6.22
CA ALA A 59 -19.64 -9.79 -5.72
C ALA A 59 -19.73 -9.80 -4.18
N ALA A 60 -19.34 -10.90 -3.54
CA ALA A 60 -19.27 -10.97 -2.08
C ALA A 60 -18.21 -10.03 -1.51
N LEU A 61 -17.04 -9.95 -2.15
CA LEU A 61 -15.95 -9.07 -1.74
C LEU A 61 -16.34 -7.59 -1.90
N ALA A 62 -17.10 -7.23 -2.94
CA ALA A 62 -17.66 -5.90 -3.09
C ALA A 62 -18.59 -5.51 -1.93
N LEU A 63 -19.35 -6.47 -1.38
CA LEU A 63 -20.15 -6.24 -0.19
C LEU A 63 -19.27 -6.07 1.05
N VAL A 64 -18.28 -6.94 1.23
CA VAL A 64 -17.33 -6.87 2.36
C VAL A 64 -16.60 -5.53 2.37
N ALA A 65 -16.10 -5.06 1.21
CA ALA A 65 -15.42 -3.77 1.09
C ALA A 65 -16.32 -2.62 1.53
N ARG A 66 -17.60 -2.60 1.13
CA ARG A 66 -18.57 -1.58 1.57
C ARG A 66 -18.84 -1.63 3.08
N VAL A 67 -18.97 -2.83 3.64
CA VAL A 67 -19.20 -3.00 5.09
C VAL A 67 -17.96 -2.62 5.90
N GLY A 68 -16.76 -2.90 5.38
CA GLY A 68 -15.48 -2.60 6.03
C GLY A 68 -15.02 -1.15 5.86
N ALA A 69 -15.51 -0.41 4.86
CA ALA A 69 -15.07 0.95 4.59
C ALA A 69 -15.14 1.90 5.81
N PRO A 70 -16.21 1.88 6.66
CA PRO A 70 -16.24 2.72 7.87
C PRO A 70 -15.14 2.38 8.88
N ALA A 71 -14.65 1.14 8.92
CA ALA A 71 -13.58 0.75 9.84
C ALA A 71 -12.24 1.43 9.50
N LEU A 72 -12.01 1.80 8.24
CA LEU A 72 -10.81 2.53 7.81
C LEU A 72 -10.81 4.00 8.25
N ALA A 73 -11.98 4.54 8.58
CA ALA A 73 -12.11 5.90 9.09
C ALA A 73 -11.89 6.00 10.62
N VAL A 74 -11.73 4.86 11.30
CA VAL A 74 -11.46 4.83 12.74
C VAL A 74 -9.99 5.21 12.96
N PRO A 75 -9.68 6.29 13.69
CA PRO A 75 -8.32 6.61 14.04
C PRO A 75 -7.77 5.54 14.98
N LEU A 76 -6.67 4.91 14.58
CA LEU A 76 -5.95 3.95 15.40
C LEU A 76 -4.67 4.60 15.91
N ASP A 77 -4.46 4.49 17.22
CA ASP A 77 -3.19 4.81 17.83
C ASP A 77 -2.16 3.70 17.52
N GLU A 78 -0.88 4.05 17.41
CA GLU A 78 0.18 3.07 17.14
C GLU A 78 0.32 2.01 18.24
N THR A 79 -0.13 2.32 19.46
CA THR A 79 -0.17 1.40 20.60
C THR A 79 -1.47 0.60 20.70
N ALA A 80 -2.41 0.78 19.76
CA ALA A 80 -3.66 0.03 19.75
C ALA A 80 -3.40 -1.47 19.53
N GLU A 81 -3.65 -2.27 20.57
CA GLU A 81 -3.47 -3.72 20.52
C GLU A 81 -4.64 -4.42 19.81
N PRO A 82 -4.37 -5.48 19.01
CA PRO A 82 -5.43 -6.27 18.40
C PRO A 82 -6.16 -7.11 19.47
N ALA A 83 -7.49 -7.15 19.39
CA ALA A 83 -8.29 -8.01 20.24
C ALA A 83 -8.43 -9.42 19.66
N PRO A 84 -8.32 -10.49 20.47
CA PRO A 84 -7.83 -10.56 21.85
C PRO A 84 -6.29 -10.63 21.93
N VAL A 85 -5.75 -10.18 23.06
CA VAL A 85 -4.32 -10.26 23.38
C VAL A 85 -4.01 -11.60 24.06
N TYR A 86 -2.98 -12.29 23.60
CA TYR A 86 -2.54 -13.56 24.20
C TYR A 86 -2.09 -13.34 25.66
N GLN A 87 -2.59 -14.17 26.56
CA GLN A 87 -2.15 -14.26 27.95
C GLN A 87 -1.49 -15.64 28.16
N PRO A 88 -0.18 -15.69 28.47
CA PRO A 88 0.57 -16.93 28.56
C PRO A 88 0.20 -17.83 29.74
#